data_AF-A0A0D5BZ64-F1
#
_entry.id   AF-A0A0D5BZ64-F1
#
_cell.length_a   1.000
_cell.length_b   1.000
_cell.length_c   1.000
_cell.angle_alpha   90.00
_cell.angle_beta   90.00
_cell.angle_gamma   90.00
#
_symmetry.space_group_name_H-M   'P 1'
#
loop_
_entity.id
_entity.type
_entity.pdbx_description
1 polymer ?
#
loop_
_entity_poly.entity_id
_entity_poly.type
_entity_poly.pdbx_seq_one_letter_code
_entity_poly.pdbx_strand_id
1 'polypeptide(L)' 'MGLFGSSSNDLKCKKCGTVLSDSERLKKHQEKAHNKKKEKCRVCGTEFDTQDELRKHKKNCK' A
#
# COMPACT_ATOMS: atom_id res chain seq x y z
N MET A 1 -15.14 28.42 -17.97
CA MET A 1 -14.62 27.04 -18.06
C MET A 1 -13.11 27.10 -17.97
N GLY A 2 -12.54 26.97 -16.77
CA GLY A 2 -11.09 26.99 -16.55
C GLY A 2 -10.54 25.57 -16.58
N LEU A 3 -10.06 25.13 -17.74
CA LEU A 3 -9.33 23.87 -17.87
C LEU A 3 -7.86 24.13 -17.54
N PHE A 4 -7.53 24.25 -16.25
CA PHE A 4 -6.15 24.07 -15.79
C PHE A 4 -5.92 22.60 -15.50
N GLY A 5 -5.68 21.84 -16.56
CA GLY A 5 -5.08 20.52 -16.49
C GLY A 5 -3.61 20.66 -16.10
N SER A 6 -3.34 20.99 -14.84
CA SER A 6 -2.01 20.78 -14.27
C SER A 6 -1.87 19.29 -14.00
N SER A 7 -1.57 18.53 -15.05
CA SER A 7 -1.02 17.19 -14.93
C SER A 7 0.42 17.33 -14.48
N SER A 8 0.59 17.84 -13.26
CA SER A 8 1.87 17.75 -12.56
C SER A 8 2.19 16.27 -12.42
N ASN A 9 3.45 15.95 -12.64
CA ASN A 9 4.01 14.65 -12.35
C ASN A 9 4.02 14.46 -10.83
N ASP A 10 2.83 14.38 -10.23
CA ASP A 10 2.62 14.11 -8.82
C ASP A 10 3.05 12.67 -8.61
N LEU A 11 4.28 12.52 -8.13
CA LEU A 11 4.79 11.28 -7.58
C LEU A 11 4.19 11.06 -6.18
N LYS A 12 2.86 11.20 -6.13
CA LYS A 12 1.99 10.97 -4.99
C LYS A 12 1.62 9.51 -4.97
N CYS A 13 1.90 8.85 -3.86
CA CYS A 13 1.47 7.50 -3.63
C CYS A 13 -0.05 7.45 -3.55
N LYS A 14 -0.70 6.75 -4.50
CA LYS A 14 -2.17 6.60 -4.50
C LYS A 14 -2.71 5.80 -3.31
N LYS A 15 -1.86 5.04 -2.61
CA LYS A 15 -2.25 4.20 -1.47
C LYS A 15 -2.30 4.94 -0.14
N CYS A 16 -1.47 5.97 0.07
CA CYS A 16 -1.41 6.72 1.34
C CYS A 16 -1.36 8.24 1.17
N GLY A 17 -1.28 8.75 -0.06
CA GLY A 17 -1.20 10.18 -0.36
C GLY A 17 0.18 10.81 -0.18
N THR A 18 1.21 10.04 0.18
CA THR A 18 2.57 10.57 0.35
C THR A 18 3.12 11.10 -0.96
N VAL A 19 3.49 12.38 -1.00
CA VAL A 19 4.12 13.03 -2.16
C VAL A 19 5.62 12.93 -2.02
N LEU A 20 6.27 12.24 -2.95
CA LEU A 20 7.72 12.18 -3.00
C LEU A 20 8.25 13.01 -4.17
N SER A 21 9.46 13.52 -4.02
CA SER A 21 10.11 14.37 -5.03
C SER A 21 10.64 13.59 -6.23
N ASP A 22 10.68 12.25 -6.15
CA ASP A 22 11.37 11.42 -7.13
C ASP A 22 10.68 10.07 -7.36
N SER A 23 10.68 9.59 -8.60
CA SER A 23 9.94 8.39 -9.00
C SER A 23 10.59 7.14 -8.42
N GLU A 24 11.92 7.13 -8.30
CA GLU A 24 12.62 6.04 -7.63
C GLU A 24 12.26 5.98 -6.14
N ARG A 25 12.18 7.14 -5.49
CA ARG A 25 11.77 7.22 -4.08
C ARG A 25 10.33 6.74 -3.93
N LEU A 26 9.44 7.14 -4.83
CA LEU A 26 8.05 6.68 -4.84
C LEU A 26 7.97 5.16 -5.01
N LYS A 27 8.73 4.59 -5.95
CA LYS A 27 8.78 3.15 -6.17
C LYS A 27 9.27 2.41 -4.93
N LYS A 28 10.40 2.83 -4.35
CA LYS A 28 10.94 2.26 -3.09
C LYS A 28 9.96 2.41 -1.92
N HIS A 29 9.28 3.54 -1.82
CA HIS A 29 8.23 3.76 -0.83
C HIS A 29 7.06 2.81 -1.05
N GLN A 30 6.55 2.68 -2.27
CA GLN A 30 5.47 1.74 -2.56
C GLN A 30 5.89 0.30 -2.30
N GLU A 31 7.13 -0.08 -2.58
CA GLU A 31 7.62 -1.42 -2.27
C GLU A 31 7.72 -1.67 -0.77
N LYS A 32 8.40 -0.79 -0.02
CA LYS A 32 8.62 -0.99 1.41
C LYS A 32 7.40 -0.70 2.29
N ALA A 33 6.57 0.26 1.91
CA ALA A 33 5.40 0.68 2.69
C ALA A 33 4.12 -0.05 2.26
N HIS A 34 4.00 -0.44 0.99
CA HIS A 34 2.77 -1.00 0.44
C HIS A 34 2.89 -2.36 -0.25
N ASN A 35 4.10 -2.76 -0.70
CA ASN A 35 4.45 -4.15 -0.97
C ASN A 35 5.14 -4.76 0.25
N LYS A 36 4.88 -4.22 1.45
CA LYS A 36 4.87 -5.09 2.63
C LYS A 36 4.00 -6.26 2.24
N LYS A 37 4.58 -7.44 2.16
CA LYS A 37 3.88 -8.65 1.76
C LYS A 37 2.74 -8.82 2.75
N LYS A 38 1.56 -8.32 2.38
CA LYS A 38 0.39 -8.44 3.21
C LYS A 38 0.06 -9.90 3.23
N GLU A 39 0.13 -10.47 4.42
CA GLU A 39 -0.09 -11.88 4.59
C GLU A 39 -1.60 -12.09 4.61
N LYS A 40 -2.14 -12.51 3.46
CA LYS A 40 -3.57 -12.75 3.27
C LYS A 40 -3.97 -14.09 3.86
N CYS A 41 -5.01 -14.11 4.69
CA CYS A 41 -5.61 -15.34 5.15
C CYS A 41 -6.33 -16.03 3.99
N ARG A 42 -6.00 -17.31 3.72
CA ARG A 42 -6.64 -18.10 2.65
C ARG A 42 -8.06 -18.57 3.00
N VAL A 43 -8.43 -18.49 4.28
CA VAL A 43 -9.74 -18.96 4.78
C VAL A 43 -10.78 -17.85 4.63
N CYS A 44 -10.56 -16.69 5.25
CA CYS A 44 -11.51 -15.56 5.21
C CYS A 44 -11.13 -14.44 4.21
N GLY A 45 -9.91 -14.45 3.67
CA GLY A 45 -9.44 -13.41 2.75
C GLY A 45 -8.91 -12.13 3.41
N THR A 46 -8.87 -12.04 4.74
CA THR A 46 -8.37 -10.84 5.45
C THR A 46 -6.88 -10.62 5.23
N GLU A 47 -6.49 -9.38 4.94
CA GLU A 47 -5.11 -8.96 4.72
C GLU A 47 -4.49 -8.39 6.00
N PHE A 48 -3.33 -8.92 6.40
CA PHE A 48 -2.58 -8.44 7.57
C PHE A 48 -1.26 -7.81 7.15
N ASP A 49 -0.83 -6.72 7.81
CA ASP A 49 0.44 -6.04 7.51
C ASP A 49 1.67 -6.85 7.96
N THR A 50 1.49 -7.80 8.88
CA THR A 50 2.56 -8.64 9.42
C THR A 50 2.18 -10.11 9.47
N GLN A 51 3.19 -10.98 9.36
CA GLN A 51 3.02 -12.43 9.48
C GLN A 51 2.54 -12.85 10.88
N ASP A 52 2.93 -12.11 11.92
CA ASP A 52 2.54 -12.39 13.30
C ASP A 52 1.04 -12.21 13.52
N GLU A 53 0.49 -11.10 13.00
CA GLU A 53 -0.94 -10.83 13.06
C GLU A 53 -1.73 -11.87 12.26
N LEU A 54 -1.26 -12.27 11.06
CA LEU A 54 -1.86 -13.38 10.33
C LEU A 54 -1.81 -14.68 11.15
N ARG A 55 -0.68 -15.00 11.81
CA ARG A 55 -0.54 -16.24 12.59
C ARG A 55 -1.50 -16.29 13.77
N LYS A 56 -1.68 -15.18 14.49
CA LYS A 56 -2.67 -15.07 15.58
C LYS A 56 -4.09 -15.18 15.04
N HIS A 57 -4.37 -14.49 13.94
CA HIS A 57 -5.67 -14.53 13.28
C HIS A 57 -6.01 -15.94 12.80
N LYS A 58 -5.07 -16.66 12.16
CA LYS A 58 -5.28 -18.02 11.63
C LYS A 58 -5.81 -19.00 12.67
N LYS A 59 -5.47 -18.82 13.95
CA LYS A 59 -5.98 -19.67 15.04
C LYS A 59 -7.46 -19.45 15.37
N ASN A 60 -7.98 -18.26 15.05
CA ASN A 60 -9.36 -17.85 15.31
C ASN A 60 -10.15 -17.60 14.01
N CYS A 61 -9.53 -17.84 12.86
CA CYS A 61 -10.15 -17.63 11.57
C CYS A 61 -11.17 -18.74 11.33
N LYS A 62 -12.43 -18.34 11.20
CA LYS A 62 -13.55 -19.21 10.89
C LYS A 62 -14.03 -18.95 9.47
#